data_AF-A0A8J8NQT4-F1
#
_entry.id   AF-A0A8J8NQT4-F1
#
_cell.length_a   1.000
_cell.length_b   1.000
_cell.length_c   1.000
_cell.angle_alpha   90.00
_cell.angle_beta   90.00
_cell.angle_gamma   90.00
#
_symmetry.space_group_name_H-M   'P 1'
#
loop_
_entity.id
_entity.type
_entity.pdbx_description
1 polymer ?
#
loop_
_entity_poly.entity_id
_entity_poly.type
_entity_poly.pdbx_seq_one_letter_code
_entity_poly.pdbx_strand_id
1 'polypeptide(L)'
;MEKKGGAGASDELIKAMEKAQLEDGAQLTESQLLVQQQDPIVAVEKALGVRLDADTKDLLRQEAATEPTYQGKVKKMLDHLKKTKYSENRKVLRNIDNVEPLYDIHEFWDSQPVPKAYEKIDESMYDQQIDVPKTVADVRPEPYTLPPGYTWANIDIGNRTEAQEVYDLLTQNYVEDDDNMFRFDYSIEFLQWALTPPGFHKEWLFGVRGGKKNKLFGFISGIPVDTKIRGKQVTMAEINFLCVHKSLRTKRLATVLIKEVTRRVNLHDIWQAIYTAGVLIPLPISKTTYWHRSLNPKKLVEVGFSSLPANTPMARYVKLLKLPGETSVKGLREMQKSDVKVVHDLLNAYLSKFEVHLHFTEAEVAHFLLPRAGVVDTYVVENPQTKEIKDFLSFYHLPSSILKHEVHKTLRVAYCYYNVANTVPMEELIRNALIIAKQKDFDVFNALDIMENETLLKELKFGIGDGNLHYYFYNWRVPEFKPNQIGIVLV
;
A
#
# COMPACT_ATOMS: atom_id res chain seq x y z
N MET A 1 -12.80 32.79 -35.52
CA MET A 1 -13.53 31.51 -35.57
C MET A 1 -12.93 30.59 -34.52
N GLU A 2 -13.52 30.63 -33.33
CA GLU A 2 -13.06 29.96 -32.13
C GLU A 2 -13.49 28.48 -32.07
N LYS A 3 -12.63 27.68 -31.42
CA LYS A 3 -12.93 26.59 -30.49
C LYS A 3 -14.30 25.90 -30.62
N LYS A 4 -14.34 24.78 -31.34
CA LYS A 4 -15.20 23.62 -31.02
C LYS A 4 -14.52 22.35 -31.54
N GLY A 5 -13.86 21.59 -30.67
CA GLY A 5 -13.20 20.33 -31.09
C GLY A 5 -12.73 19.39 -29.98
N GLY A 6 -12.78 19.77 -28.70
CA GLY A 6 -12.26 18.94 -27.60
C GLY A 6 -13.30 18.16 -26.79
N ALA A 7 -14.58 18.52 -26.85
CA ALA A 7 -15.60 17.95 -25.97
C ALA A 7 -16.18 16.61 -26.47
N GLY A 8 -16.36 16.44 -27.78
CA GLY A 8 -17.04 15.25 -28.35
C GLY A 8 -16.26 13.93 -28.18
N ALA A 9 -14.95 13.94 -28.41
CA ALA A 9 -14.12 12.73 -28.27
C ALA A 9 -13.95 12.27 -26.81
N SER A 10 -14.10 13.20 -25.86
CA SER A 10 -14.03 12.94 -24.42
C SER A 10 -15.26 12.21 -23.89
N ASP A 11 -16.44 12.51 -24.45
CA ASP A 11 -17.72 11.93 -24.03
C ASP A 11 -17.98 10.58 -24.70
N GLU A 12 -17.55 10.40 -25.95
CA GLU A 12 -17.54 9.08 -26.60
C GLU A 12 -16.59 8.11 -25.88
N LEU A 13 -15.44 8.58 -25.39
CA LEU A 13 -14.53 7.77 -24.58
C LEU A 13 -15.17 7.32 -23.26
N ILE A 14 -15.87 8.23 -22.57
CA ILE A 14 -16.59 7.90 -21.34
C ILE A 14 -17.65 6.83 -21.63
N LYS A 15 -18.51 7.05 -22.63
CA LYS A 15 -19.58 6.11 -22.99
C LYS A 15 -19.05 4.74 -23.42
N ALA A 16 -17.93 4.70 -24.14
CA ALA A 16 -17.28 3.45 -24.53
C ALA A 16 -16.71 2.71 -23.30
N MET A 17 -16.14 3.43 -22.34
CA MET A 17 -15.61 2.85 -21.10
C MET A 17 -16.73 2.39 -20.15
N GLU A 18 -17.85 3.12 -20.08
CA GLU A 18 -19.07 2.71 -19.38
C GLU A 18 -19.69 1.46 -20.02
N LYS A 19 -19.72 1.37 -21.36
CA LYS A 19 -20.19 0.17 -22.07
C LYS A 19 -19.29 -1.04 -21.81
N ALA A 20 -17.96 -0.87 -21.82
CA ALA A 20 -17.01 -1.91 -21.46
C ALA A 20 -17.13 -2.34 -19.97
N GLN A 21 -17.60 -1.46 -19.08
CA GLN A 21 -17.92 -1.83 -17.71
C GLN A 21 -19.16 -2.74 -17.61
N LEU A 22 -20.16 -2.50 -18.45
CA LEU A 22 -21.45 -3.20 -18.46
C LEU A 22 -21.40 -4.57 -19.14
N GLU A 23 -20.54 -4.76 -20.14
CA GLU A 23 -20.47 -5.99 -20.96
C GLU A 23 -19.95 -7.24 -20.21
N ASP A 24 -19.45 -7.11 -18.98
CA ASP A 24 -19.02 -8.25 -18.15
C ASP A 24 -19.06 -7.88 -16.65
N GLY A 25 -20.15 -7.25 -16.21
CA GLY A 25 -20.46 -7.22 -14.79
C GLY A 25 -20.77 -8.65 -14.37
N ALA A 26 -19.88 -9.30 -13.61
CA ALA A 26 -20.30 -10.40 -12.76
C ALA A 26 -21.36 -9.82 -11.82
N GLN A 27 -22.64 -9.94 -12.21
CA GLN A 27 -23.74 -9.63 -11.32
C GLN A 27 -23.61 -10.62 -10.18
N LEU A 28 -23.33 -10.09 -8.99
CA LEU A 28 -23.51 -10.86 -7.76
C LEU A 28 -24.94 -11.40 -7.81
N THR A 29 -25.09 -12.72 -7.78
CA THR A 29 -26.38 -13.39 -7.62
C THR A 29 -27.10 -12.83 -6.39
N GLU A 30 -28.44 -12.84 -6.36
CA GLU A 30 -29.20 -12.38 -5.18
C GLU A 30 -28.75 -13.08 -3.88
N SER A 31 -28.24 -14.31 -3.97
CA SER A 31 -27.58 -15.04 -2.87
C SER A 31 -26.26 -14.43 -2.39
N GLN A 32 -25.47 -13.80 -3.26
CA GLN A 32 -24.21 -13.11 -2.93
C GLN A 32 -24.46 -11.73 -2.28
N LEU A 33 -25.65 -11.15 -2.46
CA LEU A 33 -26.08 -9.87 -1.88
C LEU A 33 -26.76 -10.01 -0.51
N LEU A 34 -27.00 -11.23 -0.02
CA LEU A 34 -27.70 -11.50 1.24
C LEU A 34 -26.77 -11.56 2.47
N VAL A 35 -25.67 -10.80 2.47
CA VAL A 35 -25.03 -10.48 3.76
C VAL A 35 -25.92 -9.47 4.45
N GLN A 36 -26.51 -9.87 5.59
CA GLN A 36 -27.34 -8.96 6.40
C GLN A 36 -26.55 -7.68 6.67
N GLN A 37 -27.20 -6.53 6.54
CA GLN A 37 -26.58 -5.28 6.99
C GLN A 37 -26.63 -5.23 8.52
N GLN A 38 -25.56 -4.73 9.13
CA GLN A 38 -25.60 -4.40 10.55
C GLN A 38 -26.56 -3.23 10.81
N ASP A 39 -26.98 -2.99 12.05
CA ASP A 39 -27.76 -1.79 12.37
C ASP A 39 -26.88 -0.53 12.21
N PRO A 40 -27.32 0.53 11.49
CA PRO A 40 -26.52 1.73 11.25
C PRO A 40 -26.03 2.42 12.53
N ILE A 41 -26.82 2.41 13.60
CA ILE A 41 -26.42 3.01 14.88
C ILE A 41 -25.33 2.18 15.53
N VAL A 42 -25.47 0.85 15.54
CA VAL A 42 -24.44 -0.05 16.06
C VAL A 42 -23.12 0.13 15.30
N ALA A 43 -23.19 0.29 13.97
CA ALA A 43 -22.02 0.57 13.15
C ALA A 43 -21.33 1.89 13.53
N VAL A 44 -22.11 2.96 13.69
CA VAL A 44 -21.60 4.28 14.10
C VAL A 44 -21.01 4.24 15.51
N GLU A 45 -21.68 3.63 16.48
CA GLU A 45 -21.18 3.47 17.85
C GLU A 45 -19.83 2.73 17.87
N LYS A 46 -19.74 1.61 17.14
CA LYS A 46 -18.52 0.80 17.02
C LYS A 46 -17.39 1.60 16.36
N ALA A 47 -17.67 2.25 15.21
CA ALA A 47 -16.69 3.01 14.44
C ALA A 47 -16.13 4.21 15.21
N LEU A 48 -16.97 4.88 16.00
CA LEU A 48 -16.56 6.05 16.79
C LEU A 48 -16.00 5.67 18.17
N GLY A 49 -16.25 4.46 18.65
CA GLY A 49 -15.88 4.01 19.99
C GLY A 49 -16.67 4.74 21.08
N VAL A 50 -17.94 5.04 20.81
CA VAL A 50 -18.83 5.77 21.72
C VAL A 50 -20.15 5.01 21.92
N ARG A 51 -20.81 5.28 23.04
CA ARG A 51 -22.20 4.85 23.28
C ARG A 51 -23.11 6.06 23.24
N LEU A 52 -24.04 6.08 22.31
CA LEU A 52 -25.01 7.16 22.15
C LEU A 52 -26.13 7.01 23.20
N ASP A 53 -26.67 8.12 23.69
CA ASP A 53 -27.85 8.09 24.55
C ASP A 53 -29.12 7.77 23.76
N ALA A 54 -30.19 7.35 24.45
CA ALA A 54 -31.42 6.88 23.81
C ALA A 54 -32.07 7.95 22.93
N ASP A 55 -32.12 9.19 23.42
CA ASP A 55 -32.70 10.32 22.69
C ASP A 55 -31.93 10.60 21.39
N THR A 56 -30.59 10.58 21.45
CA THR A 56 -29.74 10.72 20.27
C THR A 56 -29.99 9.59 19.28
N LYS A 57 -30.10 8.34 19.76
CA LYS A 57 -30.37 7.18 18.88
C LYS A 57 -31.69 7.33 18.15
N ASP A 58 -32.76 7.72 18.85
CA ASP A 58 -34.07 7.84 18.24
C ASP A 58 -34.13 9.00 17.23
N LEU A 59 -33.48 10.13 17.54
CA LEU A 59 -33.33 11.23 16.61
C LEU A 59 -32.56 10.82 15.34
N LEU A 60 -31.43 10.13 15.50
CA LEU A 60 -30.63 9.63 14.37
C LEU A 60 -31.42 8.65 13.50
N ARG A 61 -32.24 7.76 14.09
CA ARG A 61 -33.13 6.87 13.32
C ARG A 61 -34.15 7.65 12.51
N GLN A 62 -34.77 8.66 13.11
CA GLN A 62 -35.77 9.50 12.43
C GLN A 62 -35.14 10.28 11.28
N GLU A 63 -34.00 10.92 11.50
CA GLU A 63 -33.31 11.70 10.48
C GLU A 63 -32.80 10.82 9.33
N ALA A 64 -32.23 9.65 9.64
CA ALA A 64 -31.73 8.71 8.65
C ALA A 64 -32.86 8.00 7.90
N ALA A 65 -34.10 7.97 8.40
CA ALA A 65 -35.22 7.31 7.72
C ALA A 65 -35.53 7.90 6.34
N THR A 66 -35.11 9.15 6.07
CA THR A 66 -35.26 9.78 4.76
C THR A 66 -34.25 9.28 3.72
N GLU A 67 -33.20 8.59 4.15
CA GLU A 67 -32.13 8.11 3.27
C GLU A 67 -32.43 6.68 2.78
N PRO A 68 -32.44 6.45 1.45
CA PRO A 68 -32.82 5.15 0.90
C PRO A 68 -31.71 4.10 1.04
N THR A 69 -30.45 4.52 1.09
CA THR A 69 -29.28 3.62 1.13
C THR A 69 -28.69 3.55 2.53
N TYR A 70 -28.04 2.42 2.85
CA TYR A 70 -27.31 2.27 4.12
C TYR A 70 -26.23 3.33 4.28
N GLN A 71 -25.45 3.56 3.22
CA GLN A 71 -24.42 4.58 3.16
C GLN A 71 -24.97 5.98 3.45
N GLY A 72 -26.10 6.34 2.82
CA GLY A 72 -26.78 7.62 3.05
C GLY A 72 -27.22 7.76 4.51
N LYS A 73 -27.81 6.70 5.09
CA LYS A 73 -28.19 6.66 6.51
C LYS A 73 -27.00 6.95 7.42
N VAL A 74 -25.89 6.24 7.25
CA VAL A 74 -24.70 6.43 8.10
C VAL A 74 -24.09 7.82 7.90
N LYS A 75 -23.92 8.29 6.67
CA LYS A 75 -23.39 9.64 6.40
C LYS A 75 -24.21 10.71 7.10
N LYS A 76 -25.54 10.63 6.97
CA LYS A 76 -26.44 11.57 7.64
C LYS A 76 -26.30 11.52 9.16
N MET A 77 -26.12 10.32 9.73
CA MET A 77 -25.83 10.18 11.16
C MET A 77 -24.50 10.82 11.57
N LEU A 78 -23.44 10.61 10.79
CA LEU A 78 -22.12 11.21 11.04
C LEU A 78 -22.17 12.74 10.95
N ASP A 79 -22.84 13.29 9.93
CA ASP A 79 -23.05 14.73 9.75
C ASP A 79 -23.85 15.36 10.90
N HIS A 80 -24.83 14.65 11.42
CA HIS A 80 -25.54 15.06 12.62
C HIS A 80 -24.59 15.09 13.82
N LEU A 81 -23.85 14.00 14.06
CA LEU A 81 -22.93 13.90 15.20
C LEU A 81 -21.84 14.97 15.20
N LYS A 82 -21.34 15.38 14.03
CA LYS A 82 -20.40 16.53 13.88
C LYS A 82 -20.92 17.83 14.50
N LYS A 83 -22.25 18.00 14.58
CA LYS A 83 -22.93 19.21 15.07
C LYS A 83 -23.44 19.10 16.51
N THR A 84 -23.13 18.01 17.21
CA THR A 84 -23.63 17.74 18.58
C THR A 84 -22.52 17.78 19.62
N LYS A 85 -22.89 17.65 20.91
CA LYS A 85 -21.94 17.50 22.04
C LYS A 85 -20.88 16.41 21.84
N TYR A 86 -21.15 15.41 21.00
CA TYR A 86 -20.20 14.33 20.74
C TYR A 86 -18.95 14.79 19.98
N SER A 87 -19.04 15.85 19.17
CA SER A 87 -17.88 16.38 18.43
C SER A 87 -16.97 17.29 19.26
N GLU A 88 -17.41 17.72 20.46
CA GLU A 88 -16.54 18.42 21.42
C GLU A 88 -15.36 17.54 21.85
N ASN A 89 -15.54 16.22 21.82
CA ASN A 89 -14.44 15.28 21.97
C ASN A 89 -13.66 15.19 20.64
N ARG A 90 -12.48 15.82 20.61
CA ARG A 90 -11.58 15.79 19.43
C ARG A 90 -11.26 14.37 18.93
N LYS A 91 -11.24 13.37 19.81
CA LYS A 91 -11.04 11.96 19.40
C LYS A 91 -12.22 11.45 18.59
N VAL A 92 -13.44 11.78 19.01
CA VAL A 92 -14.67 11.40 18.30
C VAL A 92 -14.74 12.11 16.95
N LEU A 93 -14.47 13.43 16.91
CA LEU A 93 -14.46 14.18 15.66
C LEU A 93 -13.45 13.60 14.66
N ARG A 94 -12.22 13.32 15.12
CA ARG A 94 -11.19 12.66 14.29
C ARG A 94 -11.63 11.27 13.83
N ASN A 95 -12.32 10.51 14.68
CA ASN A 95 -12.86 9.19 14.30
C ASN A 95 -13.94 9.32 13.23
N ILE A 96 -14.82 10.33 13.31
CA ILE A 96 -15.82 10.60 12.28
C ILE A 96 -15.12 10.83 10.93
N ASP A 97 -14.15 11.77 10.89
CA ASP A 97 -13.44 12.12 9.66
C ASP A 97 -12.69 10.92 9.06
N ASN A 98 -12.20 10.00 9.91
CA ASN A 98 -11.50 8.79 9.48
C ASN A 98 -12.42 7.71 8.91
N VAL A 99 -13.68 7.61 9.34
CA VAL A 99 -14.60 6.51 8.97
C VAL A 99 -15.61 6.91 7.91
N GLU A 100 -15.92 8.20 7.79
CA GLU A 100 -16.85 8.74 6.80
C GLU A 100 -16.56 8.26 5.36
N PRO A 101 -15.29 8.22 4.87
CA PRO A 101 -15.00 7.76 3.51
C PRO A 101 -15.37 6.30 3.22
N LEU A 102 -15.48 5.45 4.26
CA LEU A 102 -15.92 4.05 4.10
C LEU A 102 -17.38 3.93 3.69
N TYR A 103 -18.16 4.99 3.88
CA TYR A 103 -19.57 5.07 3.53
C TYR A 103 -19.80 5.95 2.30
N ASP A 104 -18.75 6.35 1.58
CA ASP A 104 -18.89 6.90 0.24
C ASP A 104 -19.49 5.86 -0.72
N ILE A 105 -20.20 6.33 -1.75
CA ILE A 105 -20.71 5.44 -2.79
C ILE A 105 -19.53 5.09 -3.71
N HIS A 106 -19.20 3.80 -3.79
CA HIS A 106 -18.07 3.32 -4.58
C HIS A 106 -18.59 2.37 -5.67
N GLU A 107 -19.20 2.88 -6.75
CA GLU A 107 -19.84 2.07 -7.80
C GLU A 107 -19.00 0.86 -8.26
N PHE A 108 -17.68 1.04 -8.41
CA PHE A 108 -16.78 -0.05 -8.73
C PHE A 108 -16.62 -1.02 -7.56
N TRP A 109 -16.10 -0.56 -6.41
CA TRP A 109 -15.79 -1.43 -5.28
C TRP A 109 -17.02 -2.12 -4.71
N ASP A 110 -18.20 -1.50 -4.76
CA ASP A 110 -19.46 -2.08 -4.33
C ASP A 110 -19.81 -3.36 -5.12
N SER A 111 -19.38 -3.46 -6.38
CA SER A 111 -19.53 -4.65 -7.23
C SER A 111 -18.42 -5.70 -7.08
N GLN A 112 -17.34 -5.39 -6.36
CA GLN A 112 -16.18 -6.29 -6.22
C GLN A 112 -16.33 -7.23 -5.01
N PRO A 113 -15.72 -8.43 -5.05
CA PRO A 113 -15.70 -9.39 -3.93
C PRO A 113 -14.73 -8.93 -2.83
N VAL A 114 -15.03 -7.79 -2.21
CA VAL A 114 -14.31 -7.23 -1.05
C VAL A 114 -15.31 -6.93 0.06
N PRO A 115 -14.95 -7.09 1.34
CA PRO A 115 -15.87 -6.81 2.45
C PRO A 115 -16.33 -5.36 2.42
N LYS A 116 -17.61 -5.10 2.67
CA LYS A 116 -18.12 -3.75 2.87
C LYS A 116 -18.21 -3.40 4.36
N ALA A 117 -18.06 -2.12 4.68
CA ALA A 117 -18.13 -1.62 6.06
C ALA A 117 -19.50 -1.88 6.74
N TYR A 118 -20.55 -2.13 5.97
CA TYR A 118 -21.92 -2.31 6.44
C TYR A 118 -22.37 -3.76 6.53
N GLU A 119 -21.51 -4.71 6.16
CA GLU A 119 -21.80 -6.13 6.28
C GLU A 119 -21.84 -6.58 7.74
N LYS A 120 -22.85 -7.36 8.10
CA LYS A 120 -22.86 -8.14 9.35
C LYS A 120 -22.02 -9.39 9.13
N ILE A 121 -20.84 -9.40 9.73
CA ILE A 121 -19.88 -10.49 9.60
C ILE A 121 -19.91 -11.35 10.87
N ASP A 122 -20.02 -12.65 10.69
CA ASP A 122 -19.84 -13.67 11.73
C ASP A 122 -18.44 -14.31 11.59
N GLU A 123 -17.88 -14.83 12.69
CA GLU A 123 -16.56 -15.47 12.69
C GLU A 123 -16.47 -16.66 11.74
N SER A 124 -17.57 -17.38 11.51
CA SER A 124 -17.66 -18.47 10.54
C SER A 124 -17.41 -18.04 9.09
N MET A 125 -17.44 -16.74 8.81
CA MET A 125 -17.19 -16.20 7.47
C MET A 125 -15.71 -15.86 7.22
N TYR A 126 -14.83 -15.96 8.23
CA TYR A 126 -13.42 -15.63 8.08
C TYR A 126 -12.61 -16.73 7.40
N ASP A 127 -11.43 -16.35 6.89
CA ASP A 127 -10.40 -17.21 6.28
C ASP A 127 -10.88 -18.00 5.05
N GLN A 128 -11.81 -17.40 4.30
CA GLN A 128 -12.39 -17.97 3.11
C GLN A 128 -12.63 -16.94 2.01
N GLN A 129 -12.81 -17.46 0.81
CA GLN A 129 -13.12 -16.70 -0.38
C GLN A 129 -14.49 -16.02 -0.26
N ILE A 130 -14.64 -14.83 -0.84
CA ILE A 130 -15.90 -14.07 -0.83
C ILE A 130 -16.78 -14.43 -2.02
N ASP A 131 -16.20 -14.50 -3.21
CA ASP A 131 -16.87 -14.89 -4.44
C ASP A 131 -17.11 -16.40 -4.48
N VAL A 132 -18.12 -16.83 -5.24
CA VAL A 132 -18.38 -18.25 -5.48
C VAL A 132 -17.16 -18.87 -6.17
N PRO A 133 -16.70 -20.07 -5.77
CA PRO A 133 -15.61 -20.76 -6.44
C PRO A 133 -15.86 -20.88 -7.95
N LYS A 134 -14.84 -20.51 -8.73
CA LYS A 134 -14.82 -20.54 -10.19
C LYS A 134 -13.64 -21.38 -10.64
N THR A 135 -13.65 -21.73 -11.91
CA THR A 135 -12.54 -22.39 -12.60
C THR A 135 -11.99 -21.48 -13.69
N VAL A 136 -10.78 -21.78 -14.19
CA VAL A 136 -10.20 -21.06 -15.33
C VAL A 136 -11.13 -21.06 -16.56
N ALA A 137 -11.95 -22.10 -16.73
CA ALA A 137 -12.92 -22.19 -17.83
C ALA A 137 -14.07 -21.17 -17.72
N ASP A 138 -14.36 -20.67 -16.52
CA ASP A 138 -15.36 -19.62 -16.28
C ASP A 138 -14.79 -18.21 -16.54
N VAL A 139 -13.47 -18.11 -16.75
CA VAL A 139 -12.78 -16.84 -17.01
C VAL A 139 -12.76 -16.58 -18.51
N ARG A 140 -13.19 -15.39 -18.91
CA ARG A 140 -13.11 -14.97 -20.33
C ARG A 140 -11.65 -15.05 -20.85
N PRO A 141 -11.42 -15.72 -21.99
CA PRO A 141 -10.07 -15.85 -22.55
C PRO A 141 -9.57 -14.54 -23.17
N GLU A 142 -10.48 -13.75 -23.74
CA GLU A 142 -10.14 -12.50 -24.41
C GLU A 142 -10.03 -11.32 -23.44
N PRO A 143 -9.11 -10.37 -23.68
CA PRO A 143 -9.01 -9.14 -22.88
C PRO A 143 -10.31 -8.32 -22.87
N TYR A 144 -10.50 -7.50 -21.83
CA TYR A 144 -11.59 -6.53 -21.81
C TYR A 144 -11.47 -5.50 -22.95
N THR A 145 -12.60 -5.06 -23.50
CA THR A 145 -12.62 -4.12 -24.61
C THR A 145 -12.10 -2.74 -24.20
N LEU A 146 -11.23 -2.15 -25.01
CA LEU A 146 -10.79 -0.76 -24.88
C LEU A 146 -11.47 0.13 -25.95
N PRO A 147 -11.64 1.43 -25.69
CA PRO A 147 -12.13 2.37 -26.69
C PRO A 147 -11.22 2.40 -27.94
N PRO A 148 -11.77 2.74 -29.12
CA PRO A 148 -10.98 2.88 -30.33
C PRO A 148 -9.79 3.82 -30.16
N GLY A 149 -8.62 3.40 -30.66
CA GLY A 149 -7.36 4.15 -30.54
C GLY A 149 -6.55 3.87 -29.27
N TYR A 150 -7.04 2.96 -28.41
CA TYR A 150 -6.31 2.41 -27.26
C TYR A 150 -6.13 0.90 -27.40
N THR A 151 -5.01 0.39 -26.88
CA THR A 151 -4.66 -1.02 -26.93
C THR A 151 -4.00 -1.47 -25.63
N TRP A 152 -4.21 -2.74 -25.28
CA TRP A 152 -3.46 -3.38 -24.21
C TRP A 152 -2.02 -3.62 -24.66
N ALA A 153 -1.08 -3.39 -23.75
CA ALA A 153 0.32 -3.68 -23.99
C ALA A 153 0.92 -4.35 -22.76
N ASN A 154 1.48 -5.54 -22.95
CA ASN A 154 2.38 -6.13 -21.95
C ASN A 154 3.67 -5.32 -21.96
N ILE A 155 4.25 -5.15 -20.78
CA ILE A 155 5.44 -4.33 -20.59
C ILE A 155 6.59 -5.23 -20.15
N ASP A 156 7.66 -5.25 -20.94
CA ASP A 156 8.91 -5.89 -20.55
C ASP A 156 9.76 -4.93 -19.73
N ILE A 157 9.65 -5.00 -18.40
CA ILE A 157 10.45 -4.14 -17.50
C ILE A 157 11.96 -4.46 -17.58
N GLY A 158 12.35 -5.61 -18.14
CA GLY A 158 13.75 -5.92 -18.45
C GLY A 158 14.29 -5.09 -19.62
N ASN A 159 13.41 -4.62 -20.51
CA ASN A 159 13.76 -3.72 -21.60
C ASN A 159 13.87 -2.27 -21.08
N ARG A 160 15.06 -1.68 -21.20
CA ARG A 160 15.35 -0.31 -20.72
C ARG A 160 14.39 0.75 -21.29
N THR A 161 13.99 0.63 -22.56
CA THR A 161 13.09 1.59 -23.20
C THR A 161 11.69 1.50 -22.62
N GLU A 162 11.14 0.29 -22.48
CA GLU A 162 9.81 0.12 -21.89
C GLU A 162 9.79 0.45 -20.40
N ALA A 163 10.86 0.09 -19.66
CA ALA A 163 11.01 0.49 -18.27
C ALA A 163 11.10 2.01 -18.09
N GLN A 164 11.77 2.72 -19.01
CA GLN A 164 11.79 4.18 -19.02
C GLN A 164 10.38 4.77 -19.20
N GLU A 165 9.53 4.14 -20.01
CA GLU A 165 8.14 4.61 -20.17
C GLU A 165 7.29 4.41 -18.91
N VAL A 166 7.48 3.30 -18.19
CA VAL A 166 6.85 3.07 -16.88
C VAL A 166 7.36 4.09 -15.86
N TYR A 167 8.68 4.27 -15.79
CA TYR A 167 9.31 5.30 -14.96
C TYR A 167 8.70 6.68 -15.26
N ASP A 168 8.66 7.11 -16.52
CA ASP A 168 8.14 8.42 -16.91
C ASP A 168 6.67 8.58 -16.54
N LEU A 169 5.86 7.51 -16.68
CA LEU A 169 4.47 7.50 -16.27
C LEU A 169 4.34 7.68 -14.76
N LEU A 170 5.07 6.89 -13.96
CA LEU A 170 5.01 6.90 -12.50
C LEU A 170 5.52 8.24 -11.95
N THR A 171 6.72 8.66 -12.36
CA THR A 171 7.38 9.90 -11.95
C THR A 171 6.65 11.16 -12.42
N GLN A 172 5.57 11.07 -13.19
CA GLN A 172 4.73 12.23 -13.55
C GLN A 172 3.29 12.13 -13.05
N ASN A 173 2.81 10.94 -12.69
CA ASN A 173 1.37 10.68 -12.52
C ASN A 173 1.01 9.74 -11.35
N TYR A 174 1.95 9.22 -10.56
CA TYR A 174 1.62 8.26 -9.50
C TYR A 174 1.27 8.97 -8.18
N VAL A 175 2.19 9.00 -7.21
CA VAL A 175 1.97 9.57 -5.88
C VAL A 175 2.70 10.90 -5.75
N GLU A 176 1.96 11.92 -5.36
CA GLU A 176 2.44 13.23 -4.93
C GLU A 176 1.98 13.40 -3.48
N ASP A 177 2.79 14.05 -2.64
CA ASP A 177 2.32 14.48 -1.33
C ASP A 177 1.21 15.54 -1.47
N ASP A 178 0.41 15.74 -0.42
CA ASP A 178 -0.76 16.63 -0.46
C ASP A 178 -0.39 18.07 -0.86
N ASP A 179 0.83 18.50 -0.55
CA ASP A 179 1.38 19.83 -0.87
C ASP A 179 2.10 19.91 -2.23
N ASN A 180 2.21 18.79 -2.96
CA ASN A 180 2.99 18.66 -4.20
C ASN A 180 4.43 19.19 -4.08
N MET A 181 5.10 18.92 -2.96
CA MET A 181 6.51 19.22 -2.71
C MET A 181 7.41 18.04 -3.06
N PHE A 182 6.93 16.81 -2.94
CA PHE A 182 7.69 15.59 -3.17
C PHE A 182 6.96 14.64 -4.11
N ARG A 183 7.72 13.97 -4.95
CA ARG A 183 7.21 12.90 -5.81
C ARG A 183 8.12 11.69 -5.74
N PHE A 184 7.56 10.50 -5.56
CA PHE A 184 8.36 9.28 -5.60
C PHE A 184 9.09 9.14 -6.93
N ASP A 185 10.34 8.72 -6.83
CA ASP A 185 11.27 8.57 -7.94
C ASP A 185 11.79 7.12 -7.96
N TYR A 186 10.89 6.21 -8.35
CA TYR A 186 11.19 4.78 -8.46
C TYR A 186 12.18 4.57 -9.60
N SER A 187 13.46 4.30 -9.31
CA SER A 187 14.46 4.06 -10.35
C SER A 187 14.08 2.85 -11.22
N ILE A 188 14.61 2.79 -12.45
CA ILE A 188 14.41 1.62 -13.34
C ILE A 188 14.91 0.35 -12.65
N GLU A 189 16.04 0.43 -11.96
CA GLU A 189 16.64 -0.68 -11.22
C GLU A 189 15.72 -1.15 -10.07
N PHE A 190 15.04 -0.21 -9.39
CA PHE A 190 14.05 -0.52 -8.38
C PHE A 190 12.82 -1.20 -8.99
N LEU A 191 12.27 -0.67 -10.10
CA LEU A 191 11.12 -1.26 -10.78
C LEU A 191 11.44 -2.68 -11.26
N GLN A 192 12.63 -2.91 -11.80
CA GLN A 192 13.08 -4.25 -12.19
C GLN A 192 13.17 -5.17 -10.98
N TRP A 193 13.74 -4.71 -9.85
CA TRP A 193 13.80 -5.48 -8.62
C TRP A 193 12.41 -5.82 -8.06
N ALA A 194 11.50 -4.85 -7.97
CA ALA A 194 10.16 -5.06 -7.43
C ALA A 194 9.27 -5.95 -8.31
N LEU A 195 9.40 -5.85 -9.65
CA LEU A 195 8.44 -6.43 -10.59
C LEU A 195 8.90 -7.74 -11.26
N THR A 196 10.13 -8.21 -11.00
CA THR A 196 10.66 -9.45 -11.61
C THR A 196 11.14 -10.50 -10.59
N PRO A 197 10.39 -10.78 -9.51
CA PRO A 197 10.75 -11.88 -8.62
C PRO A 197 10.77 -13.23 -9.36
N PRO A 198 11.48 -14.25 -8.85
CA PRO A 198 11.47 -15.58 -9.44
C PRO A 198 10.03 -16.09 -9.61
N GLY A 199 9.70 -16.58 -10.81
CA GLY A 199 8.36 -17.09 -11.12
C GLY A 199 7.32 -16.03 -11.48
N PHE A 200 7.70 -14.75 -11.62
CA PHE A 200 6.76 -13.70 -12.02
C PHE A 200 6.11 -13.96 -13.38
N HIS A 201 4.87 -13.49 -13.49
CA HIS A 201 4.04 -13.56 -14.69
C HIS A 201 4.21 -12.30 -15.53
N LYS A 202 4.85 -12.40 -16.70
CA LYS A 202 5.12 -11.22 -17.57
C LYS A 202 3.84 -10.51 -17.98
N GLU A 203 2.78 -11.27 -18.20
CA GLU A 203 1.44 -10.82 -18.53
C GLU A 203 0.77 -10.03 -17.40
N TRP A 204 1.25 -10.10 -16.15
CA TRP A 204 0.73 -9.28 -15.06
C TRP A 204 1.35 -7.89 -15.01
N LEU A 205 2.37 -7.62 -15.83
CA LEU A 205 2.97 -6.30 -16.02
C LEU A 205 2.45 -5.72 -17.33
N PHE A 206 1.43 -4.87 -17.26
CA PHE A 206 0.79 -4.36 -18.46
C PHE A 206 0.16 -3.00 -18.28
N GLY A 207 -0.20 -2.40 -19.40
CA GLY A 207 -0.81 -1.09 -19.43
C GLY A 207 -1.66 -0.84 -20.66
N VAL A 208 -2.12 0.39 -20.76
CA VAL A 208 -2.91 0.88 -21.90
C VAL A 208 -2.07 1.88 -22.68
N ARG A 209 -1.87 1.60 -23.96
CA ARG A 209 -1.24 2.51 -24.91
C ARG A 209 -2.28 3.16 -25.81
N GLY A 210 -1.98 4.34 -26.33
CA GLY A 210 -2.85 4.97 -27.32
C GLY A 210 -2.33 6.28 -27.90
N GLY A 211 -3.18 6.90 -28.71
CA GLY A 211 -2.90 8.17 -29.39
C GLY A 211 -1.84 8.05 -30.49
N LYS A 212 -1.55 9.18 -31.17
CA LYS A 212 -0.69 9.21 -32.37
C LYS A 212 0.74 8.69 -32.18
N LYS A 213 1.22 8.65 -30.93
CA LYS A 213 2.59 8.22 -30.57
C LYS A 213 2.62 6.88 -29.83
N ASN A 214 1.49 6.18 -29.71
CA ASN A 214 1.38 4.93 -28.95
C ASN A 214 1.91 5.03 -27.49
N LYS A 215 1.64 6.19 -26.84
CA LYS A 215 2.15 6.51 -25.49
C LYS A 215 1.47 5.63 -24.45
N LEU A 216 2.21 5.23 -23.41
CA LEU A 216 1.67 4.58 -22.22
C LEU A 216 0.84 5.58 -21.38
N PHE A 217 -0.44 5.24 -21.16
CA PHE A 217 -1.41 6.09 -20.45
C PHE A 217 -1.91 5.50 -19.13
N GLY A 218 -1.69 4.20 -18.92
CA GLY A 218 -1.96 3.55 -17.66
C GLY A 218 -1.08 2.32 -17.51
N PHE A 219 -0.76 1.97 -16.27
CA PHE A 219 0.05 0.81 -15.91
C PHE A 219 -0.52 0.21 -14.62
N ILE A 220 -0.48 -1.10 -14.53
CA ILE A 220 -0.73 -1.87 -13.31
C ILE A 220 0.19 -3.07 -13.33
N SER A 221 0.64 -3.50 -12.17
CA SER A 221 1.49 -4.67 -12.02
C SER A 221 0.93 -5.66 -11.02
N GLY A 222 1.25 -6.92 -11.23
CA GLY A 222 1.06 -7.99 -10.26
C GLY A 222 2.30 -8.89 -10.21
N ILE A 223 2.60 -9.43 -9.04
CA ILE A 223 3.57 -10.52 -8.85
C ILE A 223 2.94 -11.64 -8.01
N PRO A 224 3.30 -12.91 -8.22
CA PRO A 224 2.81 -13.99 -7.37
C PRO A 224 3.48 -13.92 -6.00
N VAL A 225 2.71 -14.14 -4.94
CA VAL A 225 3.20 -14.21 -3.57
C VAL A 225 2.50 -15.32 -2.79
N ASP A 226 3.25 -16.06 -2.00
CA ASP A 226 2.69 -17.01 -1.05
C ASP A 226 2.42 -16.31 0.28
N THR A 227 1.14 -16.19 0.63
CA THR A 227 0.72 -15.51 1.86
C THR A 227 0.21 -16.52 2.89
N LYS A 228 0.66 -16.39 4.13
CA LYS A 228 0.13 -17.11 5.30
C LYS A 228 -0.81 -16.18 6.05
N ILE A 229 -2.06 -16.60 6.22
CA ILE A 229 -3.12 -15.85 6.89
C ILE A 229 -3.71 -16.74 7.98
N ARG A 230 -3.44 -16.41 9.25
CA ARG A 230 -3.90 -17.14 10.43
C ARG A 230 -3.60 -18.65 10.34
N GLY A 231 -2.41 -18.98 9.82
CA GLY A 231 -1.93 -20.34 9.59
C GLY A 231 -2.30 -20.96 8.25
N LYS A 232 -3.26 -20.40 7.49
CA LYS A 232 -3.65 -20.90 6.17
C LYS A 232 -2.76 -20.31 5.07
N GLN A 233 -2.25 -21.16 4.18
CA GLN A 233 -1.49 -20.72 3.02
C GLN A 233 -2.42 -20.41 1.85
N VAL A 234 -2.22 -19.26 1.22
CA VAL A 234 -2.96 -18.81 0.05
C VAL A 234 -1.97 -18.15 -0.90
N THR A 235 -1.87 -18.67 -2.12
CA THR A 235 -1.12 -18.01 -3.19
C THR A 235 -1.98 -16.88 -3.73
N MET A 236 -1.41 -15.67 -3.78
CA MET A 236 -2.09 -14.44 -4.15
C MET A 236 -1.31 -13.70 -5.24
N ALA A 237 -1.97 -12.76 -5.92
CA ALA A 237 -1.29 -11.70 -6.63
C ALA A 237 -1.04 -10.50 -5.69
N GLU A 238 0.20 -10.08 -5.53
CA GLU A 238 0.50 -8.77 -4.94
C GLU A 238 0.36 -7.71 -6.05
N ILE A 239 -0.63 -6.83 -5.92
CA ILE A 239 -0.92 -5.78 -6.90
C ILE A 239 -0.30 -4.46 -6.47
N ASN A 240 0.43 -3.84 -7.38
CA ASN A 240 1.11 -2.57 -7.13
C ASN A 240 1.23 -1.70 -8.40
N PHE A 241 1.70 -0.46 -8.23
CA PHE A 241 1.98 0.50 -9.29
C PHE A 241 0.81 0.84 -10.21
N LEU A 242 -0.43 0.77 -9.70
CA LEU A 242 -1.61 1.22 -10.43
C LEU A 242 -1.52 2.74 -10.69
N CYS A 243 -1.14 3.10 -11.91
CA CYS A 243 -0.97 4.49 -12.31
C CYS A 243 -1.79 4.80 -13.55
N VAL A 244 -2.55 5.89 -13.49
CA VAL A 244 -3.28 6.44 -14.63
C VAL A 244 -2.78 7.85 -14.89
N HIS A 245 -2.38 8.10 -16.14
CA HIS A 245 -1.97 9.41 -16.59
C HIS A 245 -3.03 10.46 -16.24
N LYS A 246 -2.61 11.62 -15.72
CA LYS A 246 -3.51 12.66 -15.15
C LYS A 246 -4.67 13.03 -16.08
N SER A 247 -4.43 13.06 -17.39
CA SER A 247 -5.45 13.37 -18.41
C SER A 247 -6.59 12.36 -18.53
N LEU A 248 -6.45 11.12 -18.03
CA LEU A 248 -7.46 10.06 -18.12
C LEU A 248 -8.02 9.64 -16.76
N ARG A 249 -7.65 10.30 -15.65
CA ARG A 249 -8.11 9.93 -14.30
C ARG A 249 -9.63 10.00 -14.14
N THR A 250 -10.29 10.97 -14.77
CA THR A 250 -11.76 11.11 -14.74
C THR A 250 -12.49 10.14 -15.67
N LYS A 251 -11.77 9.28 -16.39
CA LYS A 251 -12.32 8.38 -17.41
C LYS A 251 -12.47 6.95 -16.92
N ARG A 252 -12.40 6.69 -15.60
CA ARG A 252 -12.55 5.35 -15.00
C ARG A 252 -11.53 4.30 -15.49
N LEU A 253 -10.41 4.70 -16.11
CA LEU A 253 -9.39 3.77 -16.64
C LEU A 253 -8.82 2.82 -15.58
N ALA A 254 -8.68 3.29 -14.34
CA ALA A 254 -8.22 2.47 -13.23
C ALA A 254 -9.10 1.23 -13.02
N THR A 255 -10.43 1.37 -13.13
CA THR A 255 -11.36 0.24 -12.97
C THR A 255 -11.20 -0.80 -14.06
N VAL A 256 -10.91 -0.37 -15.30
CA VAL A 256 -10.69 -1.26 -16.44
C VAL A 256 -9.35 -2.01 -16.29
N LEU A 257 -8.31 -1.32 -15.82
CA LEU A 257 -7.02 -1.95 -15.46
C LEU A 257 -7.20 -3.00 -14.37
N ILE A 258 -7.96 -2.71 -13.32
CA ILE A 258 -8.21 -3.65 -12.22
C ILE A 258 -8.98 -4.89 -12.72
N LYS A 259 -10.01 -4.70 -13.55
CA LYS A 259 -10.74 -5.83 -14.16
C LYS A 259 -9.82 -6.70 -15.02
N GLU A 260 -8.96 -6.08 -15.83
CA GLU A 260 -8.05 -6.84 -16.70
C GLU A 260 -6.96 -7.56 -15.90
N VAL A 261 -6.40 -6.98 -14.83
CA VAL A 261 -5.40 -7.71 -14.01
C VAL A 261 -6.06 -8.87 -13.28
N THR A 262 -7.30 -8.69 -12.79
CA THR A 262 -8.09 -9.75 -12.16
C THR A 262 -8.30 -10.91 -13.14
N ARG A 263 -8.68 -10.63 -14.39
CA ARG A 263 -8.83 -11.64 -15.44
C ARG A 263 -7.52 -12.40 -15.69
N ARG A 264 -6.41 -11.69 -15.83
CA ARG A 264 -5.09 -12.30 -16.09
C ARG A 264 -4.59 -13.12 -14.91
N VAL A 265 -4.88 -12.71 -13.68
CA VAL A 265 -4.55 -13.48 -12.48
C VAL A 265 -5.42 -14.75 -12.40
N ASN A 266 -6.73 -14.63 -12.62
CA ASN A 266 -7.66 -15.77 -12.61
C ASN A 266 -7.37 -16.80 -13.72
N LEU A 267 -6.82 -16.38 -14.87
CA LEU A 267 -6.38 -17.31 -15.92
C LEU A 267 -5.23 -18.24 -15.49
N HIS A 268 -4.54 -17.91 -14.39
CA HIS A 268 -3.50 -18.72 -13.78
C HIS A 268 -3.99 -19.49 -12.55
N ASP A 269 -5.31 -19.62 -12.38
CA ASP A 269 -5.98 -20.29 -11.25
C ASP A 269 -5.63 -19.67 -9.88
N ILE A 270 -5.33 -18.36 -9.87
CA ILE A 270 -5.13 -17.56 -8.67
C ILE A 270 -6.32 -16.62 -8.53
N TRP A 271 -6.93 -16.58 -7.35
CA TRP A 271 -8.25 -15.95 -7.16
C TRP A 271 -8.26 -14.84 -6.11
N GLN A 272 -7.12 -14.63 -5.42
CA GLN A 272 -6.95 -13.65 -4.36
C GLN A 272 -5.82 -12.69 -4.71
N ALA A 273 -5.91 -11.49 -4.15
CA ALA A 273 -4.83 -10.51 -4.25
C ALA A 273 -4.61 -9.78 -2.93
N ILE A 274 -3.38 -9.32 -2.70
CA ILE A 274 -3.03 -8.39 -1.64
C ILE A 274 -2.59 -7.07 -2.28
N TYR A 275 -3.00 -5.95 -1.69
CA TYR A 275 -2.57 -4.62 -2.14
C TYR A 275 -2.65 -3.62 -1.00
N THR A 276 -1.95 -2.51 -1.15
CA THR A 276 -2.02 -1.37 -0.22
C THR A 276 -2.41 -0.09 -0.92
N ALA A 277 -3.05 0.81 -0.19
CA ALA A 277 -3.33 2.16 -0.68
C ALA A 277 -3.22 3.19 0.45
N GLY A 278 -2.78 4.41 0.11
CA GLY A 278 -2.85 5.55 1.02
C GLY A 278 -4.26 6.13 1.15
N VAL A 279 -5.11 5.90 0.14
CA VAL A 279 -6.54 6.24 0.18
C VAL A 279 -7.35 5.14 0.88
N LEU A 280 -8.38 5.55 1.61
CA LEU A 280 -9.29 4.64 2.28
C LEU A 280 -10.37 4.15 1.31
N ILE A 281 -10.43 2.84 1.09
CA ILE A 281 -11.47 2.16 0.30
C ILE A 281 -12.10 1.00 1.11
N PRO A 282 -13.32 0.53 0.80
CA PRO A 282 -13.95 -0.54 1.55
C PRO A 282 -13.33 -1.92 1.24
N LEU A 283 -12.91 -2.74 2.21
CA LEU A 283 -12.62 -2.46 3.62
C LEU A 283 -11.20 -2.96 3.92
N PRO A 284 -10.33 -2.15 4.56
CA PRO A 284 -8.96 -2.57 4.86
C PRO A 284 -8.93 -3.65 5.94
N ILE A 285 -7.96 -4.56 5.83
CA ILE A 285 -7.68 -5.58 6.84
C ILE A 285 -6.80 -5.01 7.97
N SER A 286 -6.07 -3.93 7.69
CA SER A 286 -5.24 -3.24 8.68
C SER A 286 -4.95 -1.81 8.22
N LYS A 287 -4.79 -0.90 9.18
CA LYS A 287 -4.33 0.48 8.97
C LYS A 287 -3.01 0.67 9.70
N THR A 288 -2.00 1.12 8.98
CA THR A 288 -0.64 1.33 9.49
C THR A 288 -0.22 2.78 9.24
N THR A 289 0.77 3.25 9.99
CA THR A 289 1.23 4.64 9.95
C THR A 289 2.68 4.70 9.48
N TYR A 290 3.02 5.66 8.64
CA TYR A 290 4.41 5.96 8.33
C TYR A 290 5.10 6.69 9.48
N TRP A 291 6.35 6.33 9.72
CA TRP A 291 7.24 6.96 10.70
C TRP A 291 8.52 7.38 10.01
N HIS A 292 9.07 8.52 10.43
CA HIS A 292 10.23 9.14 9.80
C HIS A 292 11.32 9.42 10.80
N ARG A 293 12.53 8.93 10.53
CA ARG A 293 13.74 9.25 11.28
C ARG A 293 14.66 10.14 10.47
N SER A 294 14.76 11.40 10.89
CA SER A 294 15.64 12.36 10.21
C SER A 294 17.12 12.04 10.41
N LEU A 295 17.84 11.83 9.31
CA LEU A 295 19.29 11.60 9.27
C LEU A 295 20.04 12.89 8.90
N ASN A 296 19.39 13.76 8.12
CA ASN A 296 19.83 15.09 7.72
C ASN A 296 18.80 16.18 8.10
N PRO A 297 18.67 16.54 9.40
CA PRO A 297 17.60 17.43 9.88
C PRO A 297 17.61 18.81 9.24
N LYS A 298 18.80 19.32 8.90
CA LYS A 298 18.94 20.62 8.25
C LYS A 298 18.27 20.61 6.87
N LYS A 299 18.62 19.63 6.02
CA LYS A 299 18.02 19.51 4.70
C LYS A 299 16.52 19.25 4.78
N LEU A 300 16.06 18.35 5.66
CA LEU A 300 14.63 18.03 5.77
C LEU A 300 13.77 19.24 6.15
N VAL A 301 14.30 20.13 6.99
CA VAL A 301 13.61 21.40 7.34
C VAL A 301 13.69 22.41 6.20
N GLU A 302 14.84 22.55 5.54
CA GLU A 302 15.02 23.46 4.39
C GLU A 302 14.06 23.14 3.24
N VAL A 303 13.81 21.85 2.97
CA VAL A 303 12.97 21.40 1.85
C VAL A 303 11.50 21.23 2.23
N GLY A 304 11.12 21.53 3.48
CA GLY A 304 9.73 21.42 3.95
C GLY A 304 9.25 20.01 4.29
N PHE A 305 10.12 18.99 4.25
CA PHE A 305 9.75 17.61 4.60
C PHE A 305 9.43 17.45 6.09
N SER A 306 10.10 18.22 6.95
CA SER A 306 9.86 18.18 8.40
C SER A 306 9.87 19.59 8.97
N SER A 307 9.15 19.80 10.07
CA SER A 307 9.16 21.06 10.81
C SER A 307 10.10 20.98 12.03
N LEU A 308 10.68 22.13 12.40
CA LEU A 308 11.38 22.23 13.68
C LEU A 308 10.37 22.11 14.83
N PRO A 309 10.66 21.31 15.87
CA PRO A 309 9.84 21.31 17.07
C PRO A 309 9.79 22.70 17.71
N ALA A 310 8.64 23.05 18.29
CA ALA A 310 8.46 24.33 18.98
C ALA A 310 9.58 24.58 19.99
N ASN A 311 10.09 25.82 20.03
CA ASN A 311 11.17 26.24 20.93
C ASN A 311 12.48 25.43 20.84
N THR A 312 12.74 24.77 19.71
CA THR A 312 13.97 23.99 19.50
C THR A 312 14.83 24.59 18.38
N PRO A 313 15.96 25.25 18.70
CA PRO A 313 16.89 25.74 17.68
C PRO A 313 17.47 24.62 16.81
N MET A 314 17.76 24.90 15.54
CA MET A 314 18.29 23.91 14.58
C MET A 314 19.52 23.16 15.11
N ALA A 315 20.49 23.85 15.72
CA ALA A 315 21.69 23.22 16.27
C ALA A 315 21.37 22.20 17.39
N ARG A 316 20.37 22.49 18.23
CA ARG A 316 19.89 21.57 19.26
C ARG A 316 19.18 20.37 18.63
N TYR A 317 18.38 20.59 17.60
CA TYR A 317 17.67 19.52 16.89
C TYR A 317 18.65 18.55 16.20
N VAL A 318 19.66 19.07 15.50
CA VAL A 318 20.74 18.26 14.91
C VAL A 318 21.49 17.46 15.99
N LYS A 319 21.80 18.07 17.13
CA LYS A 319 22.46 17.36 18.25
C LYS A 319 21.58 16.26 18.83
N LEU A 320 20.28 16.50 19.00
CA LEU A 320 19.31 15.52 19.51
C LEU A 320 19.24 14.27 18.63
N LEU A 321 19.31 14.45 17.31
CA LEU A 321 19.15 13.39 16.33
C LEU A 321 20.48 12.78 15.86
N LYS A 322 21.61 13.24 16.41
CA LYS A 322 22.94 12.75 16.04
C LYS A 322 23.05 11.24 16.29
N LEU A 323 23.61 10.54 15.31
CA LEU A 323 24.00 9.13 15.38
C LEU A 323 25.52 9.02 15.57
N PRO A 324 26.01 7.89 16.12
CA PRO A 324 27.43 7.53 16.10
C PRO A 324 28.01 7.52 14.68
N GLY A 325 29.34 7.64 14.58
CA GLY A 325 30.05 7.59 13.29
C GLY A 325 30.29 6.18 12.76
N GLU A 326 30.25 5.18 13.63
CA GLU A 326 30.55 3.77 13.33
C GLU A 326 29.48 2.87 13.95
N THR A 327 29.32 1.68 13.38
CA THR A 327 28.40 0.65 13.85
C THR A 327 28.91 0.02 15.16
N SER A 328 27.99 -0.37 16.05
CA SER A 328 28.30 -1.01 17.34
C SER A 328 28.29 -2.54 17.29
N VAL A 329 27.51 -3.12 16.37
CA VAL A 329 27.30 -4.57 16.28
C VAL A 329 28.52 -5.23 15.64
N LYS A 330 29.21 -6.08 16.42
CA LYS A 330 30.38 -6.84 15.95
C LYS A 330 29.96 -7.92 14.96
N GLY A 331 30.74 -8.10 13.89
CA GLY A 331 30.46 -9.11 12.86
C GLY A 331 29.41 -8.68 11.82
N LEU A 332 28.94 -7.44 11.89
CA LEU A 332 28.05 -6.86 10.88
C LEU A 332 28.79 -6.73 9.54
N ARG A 333 28.29 -7.41 8.51
CA ARG A 333 28.82 -7.37 7.14
C ARG A 333 27.68 -7.46 6.12
N GLU A 334 27.93 -7.03 4.88
CA GLU A 334 26.94 -7.20 3.81
C GLU A 334 26.59 -8.68 3.61
N MET A 335 25.31 -8.93 3.31
CA MET A 335 24.81 -10.27 2.99
C MET A 335 25.42 -10.77 1.67
N GLN A 336 25.83 -12.03 1.65
CA GLN A 336 26.40 -12.69 0.48
C GLN A 336 25.52 -13.84 0.01
N LYS A 337 25.77 -14.33 -1.20
CA LYS A 337 25.02 -15.45 -1.79
C LYS A 337 25.06 -16.73 -0.93
N SER A 338 26.17 -16.97 -0.23
CA SER A 338 26.30 -18.09 0.70
C SER A 338 25.38 -17.99 1.92
N ASP A 339 24.92 -16.79 2.26
CA ASP A 339 24.08 -16.54 3.44
C ASP A 339 22.58 -16.70 3.14
N VAL A 340 22.19 -16.86 1.87
CA VAL A 340 20.77 -16.90 1.44
C VAL A 340 19.97 -17.93 2.22
N LYS A 341 20.49 -19.15 2.36
CA LYS A 341 19.78 -20.22 3.06
C LYS A 341 19.53 -19.87 4.52
N VAL A 342 20.54 -19.37 5.24
CA VAL A 342 20.37 -19.03 6.67
C VAL A 342 19.45 -17.82 6.85
N VAL A 343 19.53 -16.82 5.97
CA VAL A 343 18.62 -15.66 5.99
C VAL A 343 17.18 -16.08 5.68
N HIS A 344 16.98 -17.00 4.74
CA HIS A 344 15.68 -17.60 4.44
C HIS A 344 15.07 -18.28 5.67
N ASP A 345 15.84 -19.14 6.33
CA ASP A 345 15.38 -19.87 7.51
C ASP A 345 15.03 -18.88 8.66
N LEU A 346 15.87 -17.85 8.87
CA LEU A 346 15.63 -16.80 9.86
C LEU A 346 14.39 -15.96 9.56
N LEU A 347 14.23 -15.52 8.31
CA LEU A 347 13.13 -14.66 7.88
C LEU A 347 11.79 -15.38 8.03
N ASN A 348 11.66 -16.58 7.46
CA ASN A 348 10.41 -17.33 7.55
C ASN A 348 10.06 -17.71 9.00
N ALA A 349 11.05 -18.06 9.83
CA ALA A 349 10.82 -18.31 11.24
C ALA A 349 10.34 -17.06 11.99
N TYR A 350 10.95 -15.90 11.72
CA TYR A 350 10.52 -14.63 12.31
C TYR A 350 9.10 -14.23 11.86
N LEU A 351 8.83 -14.30 10.55
CA LEU A 351 7.54 -13.90 9.98
C LEU A 351 6.37 -14.78 10.46
N SER A 352 6.64 -16.05 10.77
CA SER A 352 5.64 -16.99 11.30
C SER A 352 4.96 -16.56 12.61
N LYS A 353 5.53 -15.55 13.31
CA LYS A 353 4.96 -14.96 14.51
C LYS A 353 3.74 -14.06 14.24
N PHE A 354 3.57 -13.60 13.00
CA PHE A 354 2.53 -12.64 12.62
C PHE A 354 1.33 -13.35 11.97
N GLU A 355 0.12 -12.82 12.19
CA GLU A 355 -1.12 -13.40 11.65
C GLU A 355 -1.15 -13.39 10.13
N VAL A 356 -0.61 -12.33 9.51
CA VAL A 356 -0.56 -12.15 8.06
C VAL A 356 0.88 -11.89 7.65
N HIS A 357 1.48 -12.79 6.89
CA HIS A 357 2.87 -12.67 6.45
C HIS A 357 3.12 -13.37 5.12
N LEU A 358 4.19 -12.97 4.43
CA LEU A 358 4.67 -13.68 3.24
C LEU A 358 5.51 -14.90 3.66
N HIS A 359 5.40 -15.97 2.88
CA HIS A 359 6.27 -17.13 2.97
C HIS A 359 7.22 -17.13 1.77
N PHE A 360 8.51 -16.92 2.02
CA PHE A 360 9.49 -16.79 0.95
C PHE A 360 10.18 -18.10 0.65
N THR A 361 10.47 -18.35 -0.62
CA THR A 361 11.44 -19.35 -1.07
C THR A 361 12.88 -18.81 -0.96
N GLU A 362 13.88 -19.70 -0.99
CA GLU A 362 15.29 -19.28 -1.04
C GLU A 362 15.59 -18.40 -2.27
N ALA A 363 14.92 -18.65 -3.40
CA ALA A 363 15.10 -17.86 -4.62
C ALA A 363 14.58 -16.44 -4.45
N GLU A 364 13.41 -16.27 -3.81
CA GLU A 364 12.85 -14.94 -3.52
C GLU A 364 13.69 -14.21 -2.48
N VAL A 365 14.18 -14.88 -1.43
CA VAL A 365 15.13 -14.29 -0.48
C VAL A 365 16.38 -13.80 -1.18
N ALA A 366 16.96 -14.60 -2.08
CA ALA A 366 18.10 -14.17 -2.88
C ALA A 366 17.75 -12.95 -3.75
N HIS A 367 16.57 -12.92 -4.35
CA HIS A 367 16.14 -11.82 -5.21
C HIS A 367 15.92 -10.52 -4.43
N PHE A 368 15.16 -10.58 -3.34
CA PHE A 368 14.73 -9.40 -2.59
C PHE A 368 15.77 -8.89 -1.60
N LEU A 369 16.61 -9.76 -1.02
CA LEU A 369 17.50 -9.39 0.08
C LEU A 369 19.00 -9.37 -0.28
N LEU A 370 19.46 -9.95 -1.39
CA LEU A 370 20.87 -9.74 -1.77
C LEU A 370 21.09 -8.26 -2.12
N PRO A 371 22.14 -7.62 -1.57
CA PRO A 371 22.39 -6.20 -1.80
C PRO A 371 22.47 -5.85 -3.29
N ARG A 372 21.73 -4.80 -3.68
CA ARG A 372 21.77 -4.22 -5.02
C ARG A 372 21.98 -2.72 -4.88
N ALA A 373 23.08 -2.23 -5.45
CA ALA A 373 23.46 -0.82 -5.35
C ALA A 373 22.32 0.09 -5.83
N GLY A 374 21.93 1.04 -4.98
CA GLY A 374 20.86 2.00 -5.29
C GLY A 374 19.43 1.44 -5.18
N VAL A 375 19.26 0.20 -4.71
CA VAL A 375 17.94 -0.46 -4.61
C VAL A 375 17.70 -1.03 -3.22
N VAL A 376 18.56 -1.93 -2.74
CA VAL A 376 18.40 -2.59 -1.44
C VAL A 376 19.74 -2.87 -0.79
N ASP A 377 19.81 -2.62 0.50
CA ASP A 377 20.95 -2.89 1.35
C ASP A 377 20.54 -3.92 2.43
N THR A 378 21.33 -4.99 2.55
CA THR A 378 21.11 -6.04 3.56
C THR A 378 22.43 -6.42 4.21
N TYR A 379 22.41 -6.52 5.54
CA TYR A 379 23.56 -6.87 6.34
C TYR A 379 23.22 -8.02 7.28
N VAL A 380 24.15 -8.95 7.46
CA VAL A 380 24.07 -10.04 8.42
C VAL A 380 25.04 -9.82 9.57
N VAL A 381 24.71 -10.38 10.74
CA VAL A 381 25.62 -10.41 11.90
C VAL A 381 26.23 -11.80 11.99
N GLU A 382 27.49 -11.91 11.58
CA GLU A 382 28.26 -13.15 11.65
C GLU A 382 29.07 -13.20 12.95
N ASN A 383 28.82 -14.22 13.77
CA ASN A 383 29.59 -14.41 14.99
C ASN A 383 31.08 -14.63 14.65
N PRO A 384 32.02 -13.81 15.15
CA PRO A 384 33.42 -13.89 14.75
C PRO A 384 34.08 -15.24 15.07
N GLN A 385 33.63 -15.93 16.12
CA GLN A 385 34.17 -17.19 16.60
C GLN A 385 33.51 -18.39 15.94
N THR A 386 32.17 -18.45 15.92
CA THR A 386 31.43 -19.62 15.42
C THR A 386 31.08 -19.55 13.94
N LYS A 387 31.17 -18.36 13.33
CA LYS A 387 30.69 -18.06 11.96
C LYS A 387 29.19 -18.24 11.76
N GLU A 388 28.42 -18.41 12.83
CA GLU A 388 26.96 -18.49 12.75
C GLU A 388 26.35 -17.11 12.48
N ILE A 389 25.30 -17.09 11.65
CA ILE A 389 24.48 -15.91 11.39
C ILE A 389 23.11 -16.13 12.04
N LYS A 390 22.70 -15.20 12.89
CA LYS A 390 21.41 -15.27 13.60
C LYS A 390 20.58 -13.99 13.54
N ASP A 391 21.14 -12.95 12.96
CA ASP A 391 20.55 -11.62 12.88
C ASP A 391 20.84 -11.04 11.51
N PHE A 392 19.89 -10.30 10.95
CA PHE A 392 20.10 -9.50 9.75
C PHE A 392 19.19 -8.28 9.74
N LEU A 393 19.63 -7.24 9.05
CA LEU A 393 18.85 -6.03 8.82
C LEU A 393 18.80 -5.73 7.33
N SER A 394 17.71 -5.10 6.87
CA SER A 394 17.61 -4.63 5.49
C SER A 394 16.79 -3.35 5.35
N PHE A 395 17.12 -2.56 4.33
CA PHE A 395 16.36 -1.40 3.92
C PHE A 395 16.49 -1.16 2.42
N TYR A 396 15.43 -0.68 1.78
CA TYR A 396 15.42 -0.35 0.36
C TYR A 396 15.46 1.15 0.11
N HIS A 397 15.84 1.52 -1.11
CA HIS A 397 16.08 2.91 -1.52
C HIS A 397 14.92 3.36 -2.37
N LEU A 398 14.24 4.43 -1.96
CA LEU A 398 13.17 5.02 -2.74
C LEU A 398 13.27 6.55 -2.64
N PRO A 399 14.12 7.17 -3.47
CA PRO A 399 14.26 8.61 -3.43
C PRO A 399 12.96 9.31 -3.84
N SER A 400 12.86 10.58 -3.46
CA SER A 400 11.82 11.48 -3.95
C SER A 400 12.44 12.67 -4.67
N SER A 401 11.85 13.05 -5.80
CA SER A 401 12.13 14.33 -6.44
C SER A 401 11.59 15.47 -5.57
N ILE A 402 12.42 16.48 -5.30
CA ILE A 402 12.05 17.70 -4.59
C ILE A 402 11.59 18.72 -5.62
N LEU A 403 10.30 19.03 -5.57
CA LEU A 403 9.67 19.98 -6.46
C LEU A 403 9.89 21.40 -5.94
N LYS A 404 10.11 22.36 -6.85
CA LYS A 404 10.12 23.81 -6.55
C LYS A 404 11.19 24.27 -5.54
N HIS A 405 12.31 23.55 -5.38
CA HIS A 405 13.45 24.01 -4.56
C HIS A 405 14.66 24.36 -5.44
N GLU A 406 15.33 25.49 -5.17
CA GLU A 406 16.41 26.01 -6.01
C GLU A 406 17.67 25.11 -6.00
N VAL A 407 18.10 24.69 -4.80
CA VAL A 407 19.34 23.93 -4.58
C VAL A 407 19.12 22.42 -4.56
N HIS A 408 18.35 21.90 -3.59
CA HIS A 408 18.08 20.47 -3.44
C HIS A 408 17.10 19.98 -4.51
N LYS A 409 17.45 18.89 -5.21
CA LYS A 409 16.60 18.26 -6.25
C LYS A 409 16.10 16.87 -5.88
N THR A 410 16.82 16.18 -5.02
CA THR A 410 16.50 14.81 -4.61
C THR A 410 16.54 14.70 -3.10
N LEU A 411 15.52 14.07 -2.54
CA LEU A 411 15.45 13.61 -1.16
C LEU A 411 15.82 12.12 -1.16
N ARG A 412 16.94 11.76 -0.52
CA ARG A 412 17.39 10.36 -0.44
C ARG A 412 16.70 9.70 0.75
N VAL A 413 15.82 8.75 0.48
CA VAL A 413 15.02 8.06 1.50
C VAL A 413 15.37 6.57 1.52
N ALA A 414 15.67 6.07 2.71
CA ALA A 414 15.76 4.64 2.99
C ALA A 414 14.45 4.18 3.65
N TYR A 415 13.94 3.02 3.28
CA TYR A 415 12.75 2.42 3.89
C TYR A 415 13.13 1.13 4.60
N CYS A 416 12.79 1.03 5.88
CA CYS A 416 12.92 -0.20 6.66
C CYS A 416 12.23 -1.36 5.95
N TYR A 417 12.95 -2.47 5.73
CA TYR A 417 12.40 -3.65 5.08
C TYR A 417 12.27 -4.79 6.11
N TYR A 418 12.82 -5.98 5.85
CA TYR A 418 12.79 -7.09 6.81
C TYR A 418 14.02 -7.09 7.71
N ASN A 419 13.80 -7.32 9.01
CA ASN A 419 14.86 -7.36 10.02
C ASN A 419 14.58 -8.48 11.02
N VAL A 420 15.61 -9.24 11.38
CA VAL A 420 15.54 -10.33 12.36
C VAL A 420 16.67 -10.17 13.36
N ALA A 421 16.34 -10.21 14.65
CA ALA A 421 17.29 -10.10 15.73
C ALA A 421 17.04 -11.21 16.77
N ASN A 422 18.04 -12.08 16.98
CA ASN A 422 18.02 -13.19 17.93
C ASN A 422 19.21 -13.18 18.91
N THR A 423 20.31 -12.50 18.59
CA THR A 423 21.49 -12.38 19.46
C THR A 423 21.78 -10.95 19.87
N VAL A 424 21.27 -9.96 19.14
CA VAL A 424 21.33 -8.53 19.52
C VAL A 424 19.93 -7.99 19.79
N PRO A 425 19.76 -6.96 20.64
CA PRO A 425 18.47 -6.29 20.76
C PRO A 425 18.05 -5.67 19.42
N MET A 426 16.78 -5.86 19.02
CA MET A 426 16.26 -5.32 17.75
C MET A 426 16.47 -3.79 17.65
N GLU A 427 16.32 -3.06 18.76
CA GLU A 427 16.59 -1.62 18.81
C GLU A 427 18.04 -1.30 18.41
N GLU A 428 19.02 -2.07 18.88
CA GLU A 428 20.43 -1.90 18.52
C GLU A 428 20.67 -2.24 17.05
N LEU A 429 20.03 -3.29 16.54
CA LEU A 429 20.14 -3.68 15.13
C LEU A 429 19.61 -2.57 14.21
N ILE A 430 18.42 -2.04 14.47
CA ILE A 430 17.85 -0.94 13.67
C ILE A 430 18.66 0.36 13.87
N ARG A 431 19.20 0.63 15.07
CA ARG A 431 20.13 1.75 15.27
C ARG A 431 21.34 1.66 14.35
N ASN A 432 21.87 0.46 14.12
CA ASN A 432 22.97 0.23 13.17
C ASN A 432 22.52 0.41 11.71
N ALA A 433 21.29 0.02 11.34
CA ALA A 433 20.72 0.34 10.04
C ALA A 433 20.68 1.87 9.80
N LEU A 434 20.27 2.65 10.80
CA LEU A 434 20.26 4.12 10.72
C LEU A 434 21.68 4.71 10.55
N ILE A 435 22.68 4.14 11.23
CA ILE A 435 24.09 4.56 11.10
C ILE A 435 24.57 4.29 9.69
N ILE A 436 24.34 3.09 9.15
CA ILE A 436 24.71 2.71 7.79
C ILE A 436 24.02 3.61 6.77
N ALA A 437 22.71 3.83 6.90
CA ALA A 437 21.98 4.71 6.00
C ALA A 437 22.55 6.14 6.04
N LYS A 438 22.91 6.64 7.22
CA LYS A 438 23.57 7.94 7.33
C LYS A 438 24.95 7.98 6.68
N GLN A 439 25.76 6.92 6.82
CA GLN A 439 27.06 6.78 6.15
C GLN A 439 26.93 6.71 4.63
N LYS A 440 25.77 6.23 4.13
CA LYS A 440 25.39 6.19 2.71
C LYS A 440 24.64 7.46 2.25
N ASP A 441 24.75 8.55 3.01
CA ASP A 441 24.18 9.87 2.70
C ASP A 441 22.65 9.88 2.50
N PHE A 442 21.91 9.01 3.20
CA PHE A 442 20.45 9.14 3.27
C PHE A 442 20.04 10.34 4.12
N ASP A 443 18.97 11.02 3.71
CA ASP A 443 18.46 12.20 4.40
C ASP A 443 17.43 11.84 5.48
N VAL A 444 16.68 10.76 5.25
CA VAL A 444 15.63 10.27 6.13
C VAL A 444 15.49 8.76 5.99
N PHE A 445 15.12 8.11 7.10
CA PHE A 445 14.80 6.69 7.17
C PHE A 445 13.33 6.51 7.53
N ASN A 446 12.56 5.87 6.67
CA ASN A 446 11.13 5.63 6.82
C ASN A 446 10.88 4.22 7.34
N ALA A 447 9.82 4.04 8.12
CA ALA A 447 9.35 2.74 8.57
C ALA A 447 7.83 2.75 8.74
N LEU A 448 7.20 1.58 8.62
CA LEU A 448 5.82 1.37 9.05
C LEU A 448 5.80 0.82 10.48
N ASP A 449 4.72 1.09 11.20
CA ASP A 449 4.45 0.56 12.55
C ASP A 449 3.96 -0.90 12.59
N ILE A 450 4.23 -1.66 11.53
CA ILE A 450 3.96 -3.10 11.44
C ILE A 450 4.98 -3.93 12.23
N MET A 451 4.74 -5.23 12.36
CA MET A 451 5.59 -6.16 13.11
C MET A 451 5.84 -5.64 14.55
N GLU A 452 7.07 -5.68 15.04
CA GLU A 452 7.45 -5.19 16.37
C GLU A 452 7.93 -3.72 16.34
N ASN A 453 7.69 -2.99 15.24
CA ASN A 453 8.35 -1.70 15.00
C ASN A 453 7.88 -0.58 15.95
N GLU A 454 6.58 -0.46 16.25
CA GLU A 454 6.02 0.74 16.90
C GLU A 454 6.76 1.16 18.20
N THR A 455 7.12 0.18 19.05
CA THR A 455 7.83 0.44 20.31
C THR A 455 9.27 0.89 20.06
N LEU A 456 9.95 0.24 19.12
CA LEU A 456 11.34 0.52 18.73
C LEU A 456 11.48 1.90 18.07
N LEU A 457 10.51 2.29 17.24
CA LEU A 457 10.53 3.54 16.49
C LEU A 457 10.54 4.75 17.45
N LYS A 458 9.78 4.69 18.54
CA LYS A 458 9.75 5.74 19.58
C LYS A 458 11.13 5.91 20.23
N GLU A 459 11.75 4.82 20.68
CA GLU A 459 13.08 4.83 21.31
C GLU A 459 14.19 5.30 20.36
N LEU A 460 14.04 4.97 19.07
CA LEU A 460 14.96 5.39 18.03
C LEU A 460 14.71 6.80 17.51
N LYS A 461 13.79 7.57 18.11
CA LYS A 461 13.45 8.96 17.78
C LYS A 461 12.84 9.14 16.39
N PHE A 462 12.10 8.16 15.90
CA PHE A 462 11.24 8.37 14.75
C PHE A 462 10.07 9.28 15.16
N GLY A 463 9.68 10.18 14.27
CA GLY A 463 8.44 10.94 14.38
C GLY A 463 7.32 10.24 13.62
N ILE A 464 6.09 10.35 14.14
CA ILE A 464 4.89 9.88 13.45
C ILE A 464 4.64 10.80 12.25
N GLY A 465 4.51 10.22 11.06
CA GLY A 465 4.09 10.92 9.85
C GLY A 465 2.58 11.15 9.79
N ASP A 466 2.15 11.84 8.74
CA ASP A 466 0.73 12.06 8.40
C ASP A 466 0.16 10.96 7.48
N GLY A 467 1.04 10.33 6.69
CA GLY A 467 0.69 9.23 5.80
C GLY A 467 0.25 7.96 6.53
N ASN A 468 -0.89 7.41 6.12
CA ASN A 468 -1.35 6.08 6.51
C ASN A 468 -1.25 5.15 5.30
N LEU A 469 -0.99 3.87 5.57
CA LEU A 469 -1.05 2.81 4.57
C LEU A 469 -2.06 1.76 5.01
N HIS A 470 -3.04 1.51 4.15
CA HIS A 470 -4.11 0.56 4.38
C HIS A 470 -3.82 -0.72 3.60
N TYR A 471 -3.88 -1.87 4.28
CA TYR A 471 -3.73 -3.20 3.67
C TYR A 471 -5.09 -3.74 3.27
N TYR A 472 -5.17 -4.41 2.13
CA TYR A 472 -6.40 -4.97 1.59
C TYR A 472 -6.17 -6.36 1.02
N PHE A 473 -7.23 -7.17 1.10
CA PHE A 473 -7.33 -8.38 0.29
C PHE A 473 -8.47 -8.25 -0.73
N TYR A 474 -8.23 -8.76 -1.92
CA TYR A 474 -9.26 -9.03 -2.91
C TYR A 474 -9.75 -10.47 -2.74
N ASN A 475 -11.08 -10.67 -2.73
CA ASN A 475 -11.72 -11.97 -2.70
C ASN A 475 -11.31 -12.87 -1.52
N TRP A 476 -10.99 -12.27 -0.38
CA TRP A 476 -10.66 -12.98 0.86
C TRP A 476 -11.18 -12.23 2.07
N ARG A 477 -11.83 -12.94 2.99
CA ARG A 477 -12.40 -12.35 4.20
C ARG A 477 -11.58 -12.70 5.44
N VAL A 478 -11.31 -11.70 6.26
CA VAL A 478 -10.54 -11.81 7.51
C VAL A 478 -11.09 -10.82 8.55
N PRO A 479 -10.80 -11.01 9.85
CA PRO A 479 -10.98 -9.93 10.82
C PRO A 479 -10.02 -8.76 10.55
N GLU A 480 -10.27 -7.64 11.21
CA GLU A 480 -9.31 -6.53 11.24
C GLU A 480 -8.10 -6.91 12.11
N PHE A 481 -6.90 -6.66 11.59
CA PHE A 481 -5.62 -6.92 12.25
C PHE A 481 -4.96 -5.64 12.71
N LYS A 482 -4.37 -5.68 13.91
CA LYS A 482 -3.49 -4.62 14.39
C LYS A 482 -2.20 -4.57 13.55
N PRO A 483 -1.54 -3.41 13.43
CA PRO A 483 -0.26 -3.29 12.71
C PRO A 483 0.77 -4.35 13.13
N ASN A 484 0.86 -4.63 14.43
CA ASN A 484 1.80 -5.61 14.97
C ASN A 484 1.48 -7.09 14.67
N GLN A 485 0.39 -7.35 13.95
CA GLN A 485 0.01 -8.67 13.44
C GLN A 485 0.29 -8.80 11.93
N ILE A 486 0.80 -7.74 11.29
CA ILE A 486 1.16 -7.70 9.88
C ILE A 486 2.68 -7.87 9.74
N GLY A 487 3.09 -8.91 9.04
CA GLY A 487 4.48 -9.25 8.68
C GLY A 487 4.73 -9.11 7.17
N ILE A 488 4.11 -8.12 6.53
CA ILE A 488 4.23 -7.87 5.08
C ILE A 488 4.73 -6.45 4.88
N VAL A 489 5.80 -6.29 4.10
CA VAL A 489 6.26 -4.99 3.60
C VAL A 489 6.03 -4.97 2.09
N LEU A 490 5.13 -4.09 1.62
CA LEU A 490 4.92 -3.83 0.19
C LEU A 490 5.77 -2.61 -0.24
N VAL A 491 6.36 -2.69 -1.43
CA VAL A 491 7.41 -1.76 -1.92
C VAL A 491 6.91 -0.63 -2.80
#